data_AF-A0A6S7BZM3-F1
#
_entry.id   AF-A0A6S7BZM3-F1
#
_cell.length_a   1.000
_cell.length_b   1.000
_cell.length_c   1.000
_cell.angle_alpha   90.00
_cell.angle_beta   90.00
_cell.angle_gamma   90.00
#
_symmetry.space_group_name_H-M   'P 1'
#
loop_
_entity.id
_entity.type
_entity.pdbx_description
1 polymer ?
#
loop_
_entity_poly.entity_id
_entity_poly.type
_entity_poly.pdbx_seq_one_letter_code
_entity_poly.pdbx_strand_id
1 'polypeptide(L)'
;MTTVTPPIKKLFLNGVFDVDRRQRLLHRSCREISATCWKLPQLLNVKGSAKRLFLAALASTSFATCVHAQSNASGPLVTVSGELQFVRDDHDFVAMLDKRIFDRFGANTLTHFDDVNDAGDTVTRTLVQTDSGPVLYDFRRHPPLVQRLGRRMKVKRVFWQGDEVVMQGSQGWFRFVRGELTKLQSSTTTYH
;
A
#
# COMPACT_ATOMS: atom_id res chain seq x y z
N MET A 1 -65.54 -7.82 -4.67
CA MET A 1 -64.17 -8.26 -4.33
C MET A 1 -63.30 -7.92 -5.53
N THR A 2 -62.57 -6.82 -5.45
CA THR A 2 -61.97 -6.17 -6.61
C THR A 2 -60.46 -6.26 -6.50
N THR A 3 -59.84 -6.99 -7.41
CA THR A 3 -58.39 -7.15 -7.57
C THR A 3 -57.79 -5.86 -8.10
N VAL A 4 -56.81 -5.28 -7.41
CA VAL A 4 -56.05 -4.12 -7.88
C VAL A 4 -54.56 -4.33 -7.58
N THR A 5 -53.79 -4.54 -8.65
CA THR A 5 -52.33 -4.45 -8.69
C THR A 5 -51.94 -3.03 -9.09
N PRO A 6 -50.92 -2.40 -8.45
CA PRO A 6 -50.21 -1.29 -9.05
C PRO A 6 -48.67 -1.47 -9.08
N PRO A 7 -47.94 -0.62 -9.84
CA PRO A 7 -46.78 -1.04 -10.61
C PRO A 7 -45.41 -0.70 -10.01
N ILE A 8 -44.42 -1.43 -10.51
CA ILE A 8 -42.97 -1.15 -10.43
C ILE A 8 -42.68 0.24 -11.02
N LYS A 9 -42.06 1.11 -10.23
CA LYS A 9 -41.27 2.25 -10.73
C LYS A 9 -39.92 2.31 -10.02
N LYS A 10 -38.87 2.09 -10.82
CA LYS A 10 -37.49 2.49 -10.58
C LYS A 10 -37.46 3.99 -10.27
N LEU A 11 -36.76 4.37 -9.20
CA LEU A 11 -36.09 5.66 -9.08
C LEU A 11 -34.71 5.40 -8.49
N PHE A 12 -33.74 5.28 -9.40
CA PHE A 12 -32.35 5.58 -9.14
C PHE A 12 -32.24 7.08 -8.84
N LEU A 13 -31.58 7.45 -7.76
CA LEU A 13 -30.97 8.77 -7.58
C LEU A 13 -29.81 8.66 -6.59
N ASN A 14 -28.63 8.46 -7.17
CA ASN A 14 -27.36 9.13 -6.91
C ASN A 14 -27.13 9.71 -5.50
N GLY A 15 -26.29 9.01 -4.74
CA GLY A 15 -25.59 9.53 -3.57
C GLY A 15 -24.12 9.13 -3.63
N VAL A 16 -23.42 9.50 -4.72
CA VAL A 16 -21.96 9.43 -4.81
C VAL A 16 -21.41 10.47 -3.83
N PHE A 17 -21.01 10.03 -2.63
CA PHE A 17 -20.23 10.87 -1.74
C PHE A 17 -18.81 10.98 -2.31
N ASP A 18 -18.61 12.13 -2.93
CA ASP A 18 -17.37 12.72 -3.44
C ASP A 18 -16.28 12.77 -2.36
N VAL A 19 -15.44 11.73 -2.32
CA VAL A 19 -14.13 11.72 -1.64
C VAL A 19 -13.02 12.01 -2.67
N ASP A 20 -13.34 12.69 -3.78
CA ASP A 20 -12.42 12.93 -4.91
C ASP A 20 -12.11 14.44 -5.14
N ARG A 21 -12.44 15.28 -4.14
CA ARG A 21 -12.21 16.73 -4.21
C ARG A 21 -11.17 17.27 -3.22
N ARG A 22 -10.77 16.50 -2.19
CA ARG A 22 -9.67 16.91 -1.28
C ARG A 22 -8.27 16.55 -1.77
N GLN A 23 -8.11 15.58 -2.68
CA GLN A 23 -6.80 15.21 -3.22
C GLN A 23 -6.33 16.11 -4.37
N ARG A 24 -7.25 16.72 -5.14
CA ARG A 24 -6.88 17.62 -6.25
C ARG A 24 -6.38 19.00 -5.84
N LEU A 25 -6.66 19.44 -4.61
CA LEU A 25 -6.15 20.72 -4.10
C LEU A 25 -4.73 20.61 -3.53
N LEU A 26 -4.32 19.43 -3.05
CA LEU A 26 -2.93 19.20 -2.61
C LEU A 26 -1.97 19.02 -3.81
N HIS A 27 -2.46 18.55 -4.96
CA HIS A 27 -1.64 18.39 -6.16
C HIS A 27 -1.30 19.70 -6.91
N ARG A 28 -2.08 20.78 -6.75
CA ARG A 28 -1.72 22.10 -7.30
C ARG A 28 -0.67 22.83 -6.46
N SER A 29 -0.70 22.66 -5.13
CA SER A 29 0.26 23.32 -4.24
C SER A 29 1.70 22.82 -4.41
N CYS A 30 1.90 21.56 -4.83
CA CYS A 30 3.24 21.00 -5.06
C CYS A 30 3.86 21.36 -6.42
N ARG A 31 3.10 21.88 -7.40
CA ARG A 31 3.66 22.31 -8.70
C ARG A 31 4.12 23.76 -8.73
N GLU A 32 3.70 24.61 -7.79
CA GLU A 32 4.13 26.02 -7.75
C GLU A 32 5.47 26.25 -7.04
N ILE A 33 5.93 25.33 -6.19
CA ILE A 33 7.21 25.49 -5.48
C ILE A 33 8.42 25.13 -6.38
N SER A 34 8.21 24.36 -7.46
CA SER A 34 9.31 23.87 -8.30
C SER A 34 9.76 24.83 -9.42
N ALA A 35 9.04 25.92 -9.68
CA ALA A 35 9.28 26.76 -10.88
C ALA A 35 10.17 27.99 -10.65
N THR A 36 10.55 28.33 -9.41
CA THR A 36 11.29 29.58 -9.12
C THR A 36 12.75 29.42 -8.71
N CYS A 37 13.28 28.20 -8.60
CA CYS A 37 14.65 27.98 -8.13
C CYS A 37 15.61 27.55 -9.25
N TRP A 38 15.65 28.29 -10.36
CA TRP A 38 16.83 28.28 -11.23
C TRP A 38 17.04 29.66 -11.86
N LYS A 39 17.70 30.54 -11.10
CA LYS A 39 18.50 31.65 -11.62
C LYS A 39 19.66 31.90 -10.65
N LEU A 40 20.86 31.52 -11.10
CA LEU A 40 22.18 31.87 -10.57
C LEU A 40 22.35 33.41 -10.36
N PRO A 41 23.37 33.93 -9.61
CA PRO A 41 24.72 33.38 -9.53
C PRO A 41 25.45 33.41 -8.18
N GLN A 42 26.59 32.70 -8.21
CA GLN A 42 27.68 32.68 -7.26
C GLN A 42 28.24 34.07 -6.96
N LEU A 43 28.67 34.28 -5.71
CA LEU A 43 29.90 34.97 -5.29
C LEU A 43 29.81 35.17 -3.77
N LEU A 44 30.69 34.55 -2.98
CA LEU A 44 31.10 35.11 -1.70
C LEU A 44 32.44 34.51 -1.26
N ASN A 45 33.44 35.37 -1.45
CA ASN A 45 34.79 35.41 -0.92
C ASN A 45 34.80 35.15 0.61
N VAL A 46 35.58 34.18 1.08
CA VAL A 46 35.81 33.99 2.52
C VAL A 46 37.29 34.22 2.82
N LYS A 47 37.58 35.40 3.38
CA LYS A 47 38.86 35.79 3.95
C LYS A 47 38.62 36.18 5.41
N GLY A 48 39.26 35.47 6.35
CA GLY A 48 39.52 35.99 7.71
C GLY A 48 38.87 35.24 8.89
N SER A 49 39.73 34.50 9.61
CA SER A 49 40.00 34.59 11.05
C SER A 49 38.87 34.51 12.10
N ALA A 50 38.85 33.34 12.77
CA ALA A 50 38.68 33.11 14.21
C ALA A 50 37.37 33.49 14.95
N LYS A 51 36.75 32.42 15.49
CA LYS A 51 36.00 32.32 16.76
C LYS A 51 34.74 33.19 16.91
N ARG A 52 33.58 32.57 16.62
CA ARG A 52 32.53 32.25 17.60
C ARG A 52 31.33 31.63 16.87
N LEU A 53 30.89 30.50 17.42
CA LEU A 53 29.52 29.99 17.52
C LEU A 53 28.56 30.41 16.40
N PHE A 54 27.98 29.46 15.67
CA PHE A 54 26.53 29.18 15.73
C PHE A 54 26.11 28.13 14.71
N LEU A 55 25.19 27.28 15.18
CA LEU A 55 24.16 26.54 14.43
C LEU A 55 24.59 25.24 13.75
N ALA A 56 24.42 24.17 14.54
CA ALA A 56 24.02 22.86 14.07
C ALA A 56 22.85 23.00 13.07
N ALA A 57 23.10 22.66 11.81
CA ALA A 57 22.05 22.49 10.82
C ALA A 57 21.74 21.00 10.70
N LEU A 58 20.71 20.58 11.45
CA LEU A 58 20.07 19.29 11.35
C LEU A 58 19.48 19.17 9.94
N ALA A 59 20.13 18.44 9.03
CA ALA A 59 19.52 18.07 7.76
C ALA A 59 18.45 17.00 8.02
N SER A 60 17.26 17.43 8.42
CA SER A 60 16.06 16.59 8.40
C SER A 60 15.65 16.41 6.95
N THR A 61 16.23 15.39 6.30
CA THR A 61 15.68 14.88 5.06
C THR A 61 14.32 14.27 5.38
N SER A 62 13.28 15.02 5.03
CA SER A 62 11.90 14.54 5.06
C SER A 62 11.73 13.51 3.96
N PHE A 63 12.15 12.28 4.21
CA PHE A 63 11.75 11.15 3.39
C PHE A 63 10.27 10.89 3.67
N ALA A 64 9.43 11.07 2.65
CA ALA A 64 8.07 10.57 2.67
C ALA A 64 8.18 9.04 2.84
N THR A 65 8.01 8.57 4.07
CA THR A 65 7.96 7.14 4.35
C THR A 65 6.65 6.66 3.76
N CYS A 66 6.72 5.92 2.66
CA CYS A 66 5.59 5.21 2.10
C CYS A 66 5.31 4.02 3.02
N VAL A 67 4.71 4.33 4.18
CA VAL A 67 3.93 3.34 4.92
C VAL A 67 2.82 2.92 3.96
N HIS A 68 3.05 1.84 3.23
CA HIS A 68 2.06 1.32 2.31
C HIS A 68 0.82 0.97 3.12
N ALA A 69 -0.26 1.70 2.80
CA ALA A 69 -1.44 1.76 3.63
C ALA A 69 -2.09 0.37 3.66
N GLN A 70 -2.37 -0.10 4.87
CA GLN A 70 -3.30 -1.20 5.07
C GLN A 70 -4.60 -0.85 4.33
N SER A 71 -5.05 -1.76 3.47
CA SER A 71 -6.27 -1.62 2.70
C SER A 71 -7.22 -2.77 2.99
N ASN A 72 -8.50 -2.49 2.78
CA ASN A 72 -9.61 -3.44 2.84
C ASN A 72 -10.43 -3.38 1.54
N ALA A 73 -9.86 -2.83 0.47
CA ALA A 73 -10.51 -2.69 -0.82
C ALA A 73 -10.70 -4.06 -1.48
N SER A 74 -11.93 -4.37 -1.87
CA SER A 74 -12.26 -5.60 -2.59
C SER A 74 -11.87 -5.57 -4.08
N GLY A 75 -11.34 -4.45 -4.57
CA GLY A 75 -10.96 -4.23 -5.97
C GLY A 75 -12.03 -3.49 -6.80
N PRO A 76 -11.78 -3.29 -8.11
CA PRO A 76 -10.60 -3.76 -8.84
C PRO A 76 -9.31 -3.00 -8.46
N LEU A 77 -8.21 -3.74 -8.30
CA LEU A 77 -6.86 -3.23 -8.13
C LEU A 77 -6.06 -3.55 -9.38
N VAL A 78 -5.46 -2.55 -10.02
CA VAL A 78 -4.65 -2.75 -11.23
C VAL A 78 -3.34 -3.43 -10.84
N THR A 79 -3.05 -4.59 -11.42
CA THR A 79 -1.76 -5.28 -11.27
C THR A 79 -1.09 -5.45 -12.64
N VAL A 80 0.21 -5.72 -12.63
CA VAL A 80 0.95 -6.02 -13.88
C VAL A 80 0.46 -7.30 -14.58
N SER A 81 -0.29 -8.15 -13.87
CA SER A 81 -0.84 -9.40 -14.38
C SER A 81 -2.37 -9.36 -14.60
N GLY A 82 -3.01 -8.19 -14.50
CA GLY A 82 -4.45 -8.03 -14.67
C GLY A 82 -5.14 -7.36 -13.48
N GLU A 83 -6.47 -7.33 -13.47
CA GLU A 83 -7.26 -6.75 -12.39
C GLU A 83 -7.43 -7.73 -11.24
N LEU A 84 -6.88 -7.38 -10.07
CA LEU A 84 -7.06 -8.12 -8.83
C LEU A 84 -8.38 -7.72 -8.15
N GLN A 85 -9.15 -8.72 -7.76
CA GLN A 85 -10.40 -8.56 -7.00
C GLN A 85 -10.47 -9.59 -5.87
N PHE A 86 -10.99 -9.17 -4.72
CA PHE A 86 -11.28 -10.03 -3.59
C PHE A 86 -12.79 -10.09 -3.39
N VAL A 87 -13.37 -11.27 -3.60
CA VAL A 87 -14.81 -11.46 -3.46
C VAL A 87 -15.08 -12.26 -2.20
N ARG A 88 -15.98 -11.75 -1.35
CA ARG A 88 -16.48 -12.53 -0.20
C ARG A 88 -17.36 -13.67 -0.71
N ASP A 89 -17.04 -14.89 -0.30
CA ASP A 89 -17.83 -16.10 -0.58
C ASP A 89 -18.09 -16.82 0.75
N ASP A 90 -19.24 -16.55 1.34
CA ASP A 90 -19.64 -17.02 2.67
C ASP A 90 -18.64 -16.64 3.79
N HIS A 91 -17.92 -17.61 4.36
CA HIS A 91 -16.88 -17.41 5.37
C HIS A 91 -15.49 -17.15 4.78
N ASP A 92 -15.31 -17.36 3.48
CA ASP A 92 -14.04 -17.22 2.78
C ASP A 92 -13.99 -15.96 1.92
N PHE A 93 -12.79 -15.62 1.48
CA PHE A 93 -12.54 -14.72 0.38
C PHE A 93 -11.93 -15.50 -0.79
N VAL A 94 -12.34 -15.11 -1.98
CA VAL A 94 -11.83 -15.61 -3.25
C VAL A 94 -10.99 -14.50 -3.89
N ALA A 95 -9.72 -14.79 -4.16
CA ALA A 95 -8.85 -13.91 -4.91
C ALA A 95 -8.98 -14.22 -6.41
N MET A 96 -9.32 -13.18 -7.17
CA MET A 96 -9.57 -13.26 -8.60
C MET A 96 -8.62 -12.35 -9.35
N LEU A 97 -8.13 -12.81 -10.49
CA LEU A 97 -7.36 -12.02 -11.44
C LEU A 97 -8.06 -12.10 -12.79
N ASP A 98 -8.42 -10.96 -13.38
CA ASP A 98 -9.21 -10.90 -14.62
C ASP A 98 -10.44 -11.81 -14.58
N LYS A 99 -11.15 -11.77 -13.43
CA LYS A 99 -12.35 -12.57 -13.14
C LYS A 99 -12.11 -14.08 -13.04
N ARG A 100 -10.86 -14.55 -13.03
CA ARG A 100 -10.51 -15.95 -12.80
C ARG A 100 -10.04 -16.14 -11.38
N ILE A 101 -10.61 -17.14 -10.71
CA ILE A 101 -10.20 -17.52 -9.36
C ILE A 101 -8.79 -18.11 -9.42
N PHE A 102 -7.87 -17.60 -8.59
CA PHE A 102 -6.53 -18.17 -8.44
C PHE A 102 -6.20 -18.59 -7.01
N ASP A 103 -6.91 -18.07 -6.01
CA ASP A 103 -6.75 -18.49 -4.61
C ASP A 103 -8.07 -18.36 -3.83
N ARG A 104 -8.16 -19.13 -2.74
CA ARG A 104 -9.24 -19.06 -1.74
C ARG A 104 -8.64 -19.13 -0.34
N PHE A 105 -9.12 -18.28 0.55
CA PHE A 105 -8.65 -18.21 1.94
C PHE A 105 -9.75 -17.78 2.90
N GLY A 106 -9.70 -18.32 4.12
CA GLY A 106 -10.55 -17.88 5.23
C GLY A 106 -10.02 -16.60 5.87
N ALA A 107 -10.91 -15.63 6.08
CA ALA A 107 -10.65 -14.46 6.90
C ALA A 107 -11.96 -13.83 7.36
N ASN A 108 -11.99 -13.34 8.61
CA ASN A 108 -13.15 -12.58 9.10
C ASN A 108 -13.33 -11.25 8.38
N THR A 109 -12.24 -10.54 8.12
CA THR A 109 -12.21 -9.24 7.45
C THR A 109 -11.07 -9.23 6.44
N LEU A 110 -11.35 -8.73 5.23
CA LEU A 110 -10.31 -8.53 4.23
C LEU A 110 -9.34 -7.46 4.74
N THR A 111 -8.07 -7.84 4.87
CA THR A 111 -6.99 -6.91 5.23
C THR A 111 -5.79 -7.27 4.37
N HIS A 112 -5.33 -6.32 3.57
CA HIS A 112 -4.19 -6.49 2.70
C HIS A 112 -3.28 -5.26 2.73
N PHE A 113 -2.03 -5.48 2.36
CA PHE A 113 -1.00 -4.46 2.24
C PHE A 113 -0.45 -4.56 0.84
N ASP A 114 -0.42 -3.46 0.10
CA ASP A 114 -0.10 -3.46 -1.32
C ASP A 114 1.25 -2.81 -1.57
N ASP A 115 2.06 -3.46 -2.40
CA ASP A 115 3.30 -2.92 -2.96
C ASP A 115 2.98 -2.30 -4.31
N VAL A 116 2.93 -0.97 -4.37
CA VAL A 116 2.66 -0.23 -5.61
C VAL A 116 3.98 0.12 -6.29
N ASN A 117 3.98 0.12 -7.63
CA ASN A 117 5.13 0.58 -8.41
C ASN A 117 5.47 2.05 -8.12
N ASP A 118 6.63 2.52 -8.57
CA ASP A 118 7.10 3.90 -8.34
C ASP A 118 6.13 4.97 -8.89
N ALA A 119 5.30 4.61 -9.88
CA ALA A 119 4.26 5.48 -10.42
C ALA A 119 3.01 5.56 -9.53
N GLY A 120 2.84 4.66 -8.56
CA GLY A 120 1.74 4.62 -7.60
C GLY A 120 0.45 3.96 -8.09
N ASP A 121 0.41 3.55 -9.37
CA ASP A 121 -0.85 3.18 -10.04
C ASP A 121 -1.02 1.67 -10.22
N THR A 122 0.03 0.87 -10.00
CA THR A 122 -0.01 -0.58 -10.25
C THR A 122 0.55 -1.36 -9.09
N VAL A 123 -0.25 -2.30 -8.57
CA VAL A 123 0.14 -3.24 -7.53
C VAL A 123 1.02 -4.34 -8.12
N THR A 124 2.23 -4.50 -7.59
CA THR A 124 3.17 -5.55 -8.01
C THR A 124 3.12 -6.77 -7.09
N ARG A 125 2.86 -6.55 -5.80
CA ARG A 125 2.70 -7.58 -4.78
C ARG A 125 1.65 -7.17 -3.76
N THR A 126 1.01 -8.14 -3.13
CA THR A 126 0.04 -7.91 -2.05
C THR A 126 0.26 -8.92 -0.95
N LEU A 127 0.36 -8.47 0.30
CA LEU A 127 0.32 -9.34 1.48
C LEU A 127 -1.08 -9.33 2.08
N VAL A 128 -1.76 -10.46 2.06
CA VAL A 128 -3.10 -10.61 2.65
C VAL A 128 -3.03 -11.28 4.01
N GLN A 129 -3.71 -10.70 5.00
CA GLN A 129 -3.92 -11.33 6.29
C GLN A 129 -5.07 -12.35 6.19
N THR A 130 -4.76 -13.60 6.52
CA THR A 130 -5.75 -14.69 6.58
C THR A 130 -5.80 -15.32 7.98
N ASP A 131 -6.76 -16.20 8.22
CA ASP A 131 -6.88 -16.95 9.48
C ASP A 131 -5.74 -17.96 9.70
N SER A 132 -5.15 -18.48 8.61
CA SER A 132 -4.01 -19.40 8.67
C SER A 132 -2.65 -18.67 8.77
N GLY A 133 -2.64 -17.35 8.66
CA GLY A 133 -1.43 -16.52 8.60
C GLY A 133 -1.36 -15.71 7.30
N PRO A 134 -0.32 -14.88 7.13
CA PRO A 134 -0.24 -14.02 5.95
C PRO A 134 0.05 -14.83 4.68
N VAL A 135 -0.49 -14.36 3.56
CA VAL A 135 -0.26 -14.90 2.21
C VAL A 135 0.30 -13.79 1.34
N LEU A 136 1.45 -14.02 0.71
CA LEU A 136 2.03 -13.10 -0.27
C LEU A 136 1.59 -13.52 -1.67
N TYR A 137 0.98 -12.58 -2.39
CA TYR A 137 0.74 -12.67 -3.83
C TYR A 137 1.78 -11.83 -4.55
N ASP A 138 2.53 -12.43 -5.47
CA ASP A 138 3.47 -11.74 -6.36
C ASP A 138 2.96 -11.81 -7.80
N PHE A 139 2.51 -10.65 -8.29
CA PHE A 139 1.90 -10.50 -9.61
C PHE A 139 2.95 -10.26 -10.69
N ARG A 140 4.24 -10.14 -10.37
CA ARG A 140 5.31 -9.95 -11.36
C ARG A 140 5.55 -11.19 -12.22
N ARG A 141 4.94 -12.32 -11.88
CA ARG A 141 4.99 -13.59 -12.61
C ARG A 141 3.61 -13.97 -13.14
N HIS A 142 3.61 -14.76 -14.21
CA HIS A 142 2.41 -15.29 -14.82
C HIS A 142 2.51 -16.82 -14.93
N PRO A 143 1.69 -17.61 -14.19
CA PRO A 143 0.65 -17.18 -13.24
C PRO A 143 1.23 -16.49 -11.98
N PRO A 144 0.42 -15.72 -11.22
CA PRO A 144 0.85 -15.11 -9.97
C PRO A 144 1.43 -16.14 -9.00
N LEU A 145 2.52 -15.78 -8.34
CA LEU A 145 3.11 -16.65 -7.32
C LEU A 145 2.37 -16.43 -5.99
N VAL A 146 1.83 -17.51 -5.43
CA VAL A 146 1.16 -17.52 -4.13
C VAL A 146 2.06 -18.16 -3.09
N GLN A 147 2.45 -17.42 -2.05
CA GLN A 147 3.31 -17.92 -0.98
C GLN A 147 2.61 -17.78 0.37
N ARG A 148 2.30 -18.93 0.99
CA ARG A 148 1.70 -18.99 2.33
C ARG A 148 2.82 -19.01 3.36
N LEU A 149 2.86 -18.04 4.27
CA LEU A 149 3.96 -17.91 5.25
C LEU A 149 3.93 -18.98 6.35
N GLY A 150 2.86 -19.77 6.46
CA GLY A 150 2.74 -20.92 7.37
C GLY A 150 2.72 -20.59 8.86
N ARG A 151 2.88 -19.32 9.24
CA ARG A 151 2.89 -18.86 10.62
C ARG A 151 1.70 -17.95 10.90
N ARG A 152 0.84 -18.39 11.82
CA ARG A 152 -0.26 -17.56 12.31
C ARG A 152 0.30 -16.37 13.10
N MET A 153 0.10 -15.17 12.56
CA MET A 153 0.43 -13.90 13.19
C MET A 153 -0.52 -12.81 12.70
N LYS A 154 -0.68 -11.75 13.50
CA LYS A 154 -1.38 -10.53 13.07
C LYS A 154 -0.35 -9.51 12.61
N VAL A 155 -0.39 -9.15 11.34
CA VAL A 155 0.45 -8.12 10.73
C VAL A 155 -0.17 -6.75 11.03
N LYS A 156 0.63 -5.83 11.56
CA LYS A 156 0.24 -4.45 11.86
C LYS A 156 0.78 -3.46 10.84
N ARG A 157 2.00 -3.71 10.35
CA ARG A 157 2.68 -2.89 9.34
C ARG A 157 3.47 -3.78 8.42
N VAL A 158 3.62 -3.33 7.18
CA VAL A 158 4.42 -3.98 6.15
C VAL A 158 5.35 -2.95 5.54
N PHE A 159 6.59 -3.35 5.29
CA PHE A 159 7.60 -2.59 4.59
C PHE A 159 8.12 -3.43 3.43
N TRP A 160 8.10 -2.86 2.24
CA TRP A 160 8.51 -3.53 1.01
C TRP A 160 9.91 -3.04 0.63
N GLN A 161 10.86 -3.96 0.43
CA GLN A 161 12.23 -3.62 0.02
C GLN A 161 12.76 -4.62 -1.00
N GLY A 162 12.83 -4.23 -2.27
CA GLY A 162 13.23 -5.16 -3.33
C GLY A 162 12.37 -6.42 -3.30
N ASP A 163 12.95 -7.61 -3.16
CA ASP A 163 12.20 -8.88 -3.03
C ASP A 163 11.83 -9.25 -1.58
N GLU A 164 12.20 -8.42 -0.62
CA GLU A 164 11.93 -8.61 0.81
C GLU A 164 10.61 -7.95 1.21
N VAL A 165 9.85 -8.63 2.05
CA VAL A 165 8.73 -8.05 2.80
C VAL A 165 8.99 -8.19 4.29
N VAL A 166 8.99 -7.05 4.98
CA VAL A 166 9.18 -6.97 6.42
C VAL A 166 7.86 -6.66 7.09
N MET A 167 7.47 -7.50 8.03
CA MET A 167 6.21 -7.43 8.73
C MET A 167 6.45 -7.12 10.21
N GLN A 168 5.74 -6.12 10.71
CA GLN A 168 5.65 -5.87 12.14
C GLN A 168 4.40 -6.56 12.69
N GLY A 169 4.59 -7.54 13.57
CA GLY A 169 3.51 -8.21 14.30
C GLY A 169 3.53 -7.93 15.80
N SER A 170 2.63 -8.55 16.55
CA SER A 170 2.66 -8.51 18.02
C SER A 170 3.86 -9.26 18.61
N GLN A 171 4.35 -10.30 17.91
CA GLN A 171 5.45 -11.14 18.37
C GLN A 171 6.84 -10.58 18.01
N GLY A 172 6.90 -9.39 17.41
CA GLY A 172 8.11 -8.75 16.91
C GLY A 172 8.10 -8.57 15.39
N TRP A 173 9.29 -8.42 14.84
CA TRP A 173 9.52 -8.19 13.42
C TRP A 173 9.84 -9.50 12.70
N PHE A 174 9.33 -9.64 11.49
CA PHE A 174 9.53 -10.80 10.64
C PHE A 174 9.94 -10.35 9.25
N ARG A 175 10.90 -11.06 8.68
CA ARG A 175 11.35 -10.87 7.31
C ARG A 175 10.92 -12.09 6.50
N PHE A 176 10.30 -11.85 5.36
CA PHE A 176 10.02 -12.88 4.38
C PHE A 176 10.70 -12.53 3.06
N VAL A 177 11.51 -13.46 2.56
CA VAL A 177 12.22 -13.31 1.28
C VAL A 177 12.39 -14.68 0.65
N ARG A 178 12.07 -14.80 -0.64
CA ARG A 178 12.28 -16.03 -1.43
C ARG A 178 11.73 -17.31 -0.77
N GLY A 179 10.61 -17.22 -0.05
CA GLY A 179 9.99 -18.36 0.62
C GLY A 179 10.45 -18.62 2.05
N GLU A 180 11.44 -17.90 2.55
CA GLU A 180 11.97 -18.06 3.91
C GLU A 180 11.40 -16.99 4.85
N LEU A 181 10.81 -17.42 5.97
CA LEU A 181 10.32 -16.54 7.03
C LEU A 181 11.29 -16.54 8.22
N THR A 182 12.00 -15.45 8.44
CA THR A 182 12.92 -15.27 9.56
C THR A 182 12.35 -14.30 10.60
N LYS A 183 12.42 -14.64 11.89
CA LYS A 183 12.14 -13.67 12.97
C LYS A 183 13.38 -12.79 13.19
N LEU A 184 13.21 -11.48 13.17
CA LEU A 184 14.29 -10.53 13.45
C LEU A 184 14.48 -10.40 14.97
N GLN A 185 15.70 -10.60 15.45
CA GLN A 185 16.04 -10.62 16.89
C GLN A 185 16.50 -9.26 17.42
N SER A 186 16.90 -8.35 16.54
CA SER A 186 17.21 -6.95 16.81
C SER A 186 17.50 -6.34 15.44
N SER A 187 16.66 -5.44 14.96
CA SER A 187 16.92 -4.75 13.69
C SER A 187 17.43 -3.35 14.01
N THR A 188 18.74 -3.13 13.86
CA THR A 188 19.27 -1.77 13.67
C THR A 188 18.86 -1.19 12.31
N THR A 189 18.31 -2.01 11.41
CA THR A 189 17.74 -1.60 10.14
C THR A 189 16.50 -0.74 10.36
N THR A 190 16.57 0.49 9.86
CA THR A 190 15.39 1.34 9.73
C THR A 190 14.70 0.98 8.42
N TYR A 191 13.46 0.55 8.52
CA TYR A 191 12.61 0.27 7.36
C TYR A 191 11.81 1.54 7.03
N HIS A 192 11.84 1.94 5.76
CA HIS A 192 11.18 3.12 5.23
C HIS A 192 9.97 2.74 4.38
#